data_AF-A0A960B5X3-F1
#
_entry.id   AF-A0A960B5X3-F1
#
_cell.length_a   1.000
_cell.length_b   1.000
_cell.length_c   1.000
_cell.angle_alpha   90.00
_cell.angle_beta   90.00
_cell.angle_gamma   90.00
#
_symmetry.space_group_name_H-M   'P 1'
#
loop_
_entity.id
_entity.type
_entity.pdbx_description
1 polymer ?
#
loop_
_entity_poly.entity_id
_entity_poly.type
_entity_poly.pdbx_seq_one_letter_code
_entity_poly.pdbx_strand_id
1 'polypeptide(L)'
;VDKTYHALVQGHPDPLEGTIDAPIARHPKHDHKFAVMAGGRHSVTHYRTLEAHRFASLLEVHLETGRTHQIRVHLSAIGHPVVGDDRYDGVRQTLPMARPFLHAEHL
;
A
#
# COMPACT_ATOMS: atom_id res chain seq x y z
N VAL A 1 7.55 5.41 -17.95
CA VAL A 1 7.93 4.10 -17.36
C VAL A 1 6.75 3.74 -16.50
N ASP A 2 5.89 2.87 -17.03
CA ASP A 2 4.65 2.49 -16.37
C ASP A 2 4.97 1.30 -15.46
N LYS A 3 4.83 1.51 -14.16
CA LYS A 3 5.15 0.49 -13.16
C LYS A 3 3.86 -0.08 -12.60
N THR A 4 3.66 -1.38 -12.80
CA THR A 4 2.51 -2.11 -12.27
C THR A 4 2.98 -3.05 -11.17
N TYR A 5 2.25 -3.05 -10.06
CA TYR A 5 2.52 -3.85 -8.89
C TYR A 5 1.30 -4.72 -8.56
N HIS A 6 1.56 -5.90 -8.00
CA HIS A 6 0.57 -6.70 -7.31
C HIS A 6 0.74 -6.58 -5.80
N ALA A 7 -0.35 -6.29 -5.09
CA ALA A 7 -0.35 -6.14 -3.64
C ALA A 7 -1.50 -6.96 -3.02
N LEU A 8 -1.17 -7.86 -2.09
CA LEU A 8 -2.19 -8.49 -1.25
C LEU A 8 -2.44 -7.59 -0.03
N VAL A 9 -3.67 -7.10 0.15
CA VAL A 9 -4.06 -6.20 1.25
C VAL A 9 -5.03 -6.87 2.20
N GLN A 10 -5.07 -6.40 3.45
CA GLN A 10 -6.08 -6.84 4.42
C GLN A 10 -7.45 -6.24 4.11
N GLY A 11 -8.50 -7.06 4.23
CA GLY A 11 -9.88 -6.65 3.98
C GLY A 11 -10.18 -6.41 2.50
N HIS A 12 -11.19 -5.59 2.25
CA HIS A 12 -11.77 -5.33 0.93
C HIS A 12 -11.86 -3.82 0.74
N PRO A 13 -11.00 -3.22 -0.11
CA PRO A 13 -11.13 -1.81 -0.46
C PRO A 13 -12.52 -1.52 -1.03
N ASP A 14 -13.11 -0.43 -0.56
CA ASP A 14 -14.35 0.14 -1.08
C ASP A 14 -14.10 1.62 -1.37
N PRO A 15 -14.14 2.07 -2.64
CA PRO A 15 -14.49 1.32 -3.85
C PRO A 15 -13.47 0.24 -4.27
N LEU A 16 -13.89 -0.70 -5.16
CA LEU A 16 -13.01 -1.76 -5.70
C LEU A 16 -11.87 -1.22 -6.58
N GLU A 17 -12.03 -0.03 -7.12
CA GLU A 17 -11.02 0.72 -7.86
C GLU A 17 -11.02 2.18 -7.42
N GLY A 18 -9.84 2.79 -7.36
CA GLY A 18 -9.73 4.14 -6.86
C GLY A 18 -8.36 4.76 -7.01
N THR A 19 -8.29 6.03 -6.65
CA THR A 19 -7.05 6.81 -6.65
C THR A 19 -6.82 7.38 -5.26
N ILE A 20 -5.59 7.20 -4.75
CA ILE A 20 -5.14 7.78 -3.50
C ILE A 20 -4.16 8.91 -3.87
N ASP A 21 -4.66 10.14 -3.85
CA ASP A 21 -3.86 11.35 -3.97
C ASP A 21 -3.66 11.94 -2.57
N ALA A 22 -2.52 11.61 -1.97
CA ALA A 22 -2.23 11.95 -0.58
C ALA A 22 -0.72 12.15 -0.39
N PRO A 23 -0.25 13.36 -0.04
CA PRO A 23 1.18 13.63 0.07
C PRO A 23 1.86 12.81 1.18
N ILE A 24 3.06 12.31 0.91
CA ILE A 24 3.83 11.45 1.83
C ILE A 24 5.09 12.17 2.31
N ALA A 25 5.34 12.13 3.62
CA ALA A 25 6.60 12.54 4.23
C ALA A 25 7.04 11.60 5.35
N ARG A 26 8.23 11.85 5.91
CA ARG A 26 8.79 11.02 6.98
C ARG A 26 7.95 11.17 8.25
N HIS A 27 7.68 10.07 8.95
CA HIS A 27 6.89 10.12 10.16
C HIS A 27 7.65 10.88 11.26
N PRO A 28 7.04 11.88 11.94
CA PRO A 28 7.76 12.80 12.83
C PRO A 28 8.32 12.13 14.09
N LYS A 29 7.73 11.00 14.51
CA LYS A 29 8.13 10.24 15.71
C LYS A 29 8.80 8.88 15.40
N HIS A 30 8.84 8.47 14.14
CA HIS A 30 9.31 7.13 13.75
C HIS A 30 10.17 7.23 12.51
N ASP A 31 11.49 7.31 12.71
CA ASP A 31 12.44 7.61 11.62
C ASP A 31 12.45 6.58 10.49
N HIS A 32 12.00 5.36 10.76
CA HIS A 32 11.91 4.29 9.76
C HIS A 32 10.55 4.24 9.04
N LYS A 33 9.57 5.07 9.42
CA LYS A 33 8.23 5.12 8.82
C LYS A 33 8.03 6.40 7.98
N PHE A 34 7.10 6.29 7.05
CA PHE A 34 6.54 7.40 6.28
C PHE A 34 5.05 7.49 6.60
N ALA A 35 4.45 8.65 6.42
CA ALA A 35 3.04 8.88 6.69
C ALA A 35 2.44 9.85 5.66
N VAL A 36 1.13 9.75 5.48
CA VAL A 36 0.37 10.79 4.78
C VAL A 36 0.39 12.05 5.64
N MET A 37 0.90 13.16 5.09
CA MET A 37 1.01 14.43 5.79
C MET A 37 0.85 15.59 4.80
N ALA A 38 0.06 16.60 5.16
CA ALA A 38 -0.23 17.74 4.30
C ALA A 38 1.02 18.46 3.74
N GLY A 39 2.09 18.57 4.54
CA GLY A 39 3.39 19.12 4.12
C GLY A 39 4.32 18.12 3.40
N GLY A 40 3.80 16.97 3.00
CA GLY A 40 4.58 15.91 2.34
C GLY A 40 4.79 16.15 0.86
N ARG A 41 5.51 15.23 0.23
CA ARG A 41 5.69 15.24 -1.23
C ARG A 41 4.45 14.67 -1.89
N HIS A 42 3.95 15.34 -2.92
CA HIS A 42 2.85 14.83 -3.75
C HIS A 42 3.09 13.38 -4.17
N SER A 43 2.07 12.55 -3.97
CA SER A 43 2.11 11.11 -4.17
C SER A 43 0.75 10.62 -4.63
N VAL A 44 0.71 9.92 -5.77
CA VAL A 44 -0.52 9.40 -6.38
C VAL A 44 -0.38 7.92 -6.70
N THR A 45 -1.31 7.13 -6.18
CA THR A 45 -1.40 5.68 -6.36
C THR A 45 -2.79 5.32 -6.87
N HIS A 46 -2.87 4.62 -7.99
CA HIS A 46 -4.12 4.03 -8.49
C HIS A 46 -4.16 2.55 -8.13
N TYR A 47 -5.32 2.04 -7.76
CA TYR A 47 -5.50 0.62 -7.50
C TYR A 47 -6.79 0.09 -8.12
N ARG A 48 -6.79 -1.20 -8.43
CA ARG A 48 -7.95 -1.97 -8.85
C ARG A 48 -7.91 -3.35 -8.20
N THR A 49 -9.02 -3.77 -7.61
CA THR A 49 -9.15 -5.11 -7.03
C THR A 49 -9.24 -6.14 -8.14
N LEU A 50 -8.31 -7.10 -8.15
CA LEU A 50 -8.31 -8.23 -9.07
C LEU A 50 -9.11 -9.41 -8.51
N GLU A 51 -8.92 -9.70 -7.23
CA GLU A 51 -9.56 -10.83 -6.56
C GLU A 51 -9.83 -10.51 -5.09
N ALA A 52 -10.99 -10.94 -4.59
CA ALA A 52 -11.36 -10.84 -3.18
C ALA A 52 -11.32 -12.23 -2.54
N HIS A 53 -10.53 -12.38 -1.48
CA HIS A 53 -10.51 -13.55 -0.61
C HIS A 53 -11.29 -13.27 0.68
N ARG A 54 -11.41 -14.28 1.55
CA ARG A 54 -12.20 -14.17 2.80
C ARG A 54 -11.84 -12.98 3.69
N PHE A 55 -10.56 -12.65 3.79
CA PHE A 55 -10.08 -11.57 4.68
C PHE A 55 -8.95 -10.73 4.08
N ALA A 56 -8.82 -10.75 2.76
CA ALA A 56 -7.77 -10.08 2.01
C ALA A 56 -8.22 -9.87 0.56
N SER A 57 -7.61 -8.92 -0.14
CA SER A 57 -7.85 -8.68 -1.56
C SER A 57 -6.53 -8.55 -2.31
N LEU A 58 -6.46 -9.13 -3.51
CA LEU A 58 -5.37 -8.94 -4.44
C LEU A 58 -5.65 -7.69 -5.27
N LEU A 59 -4.74 -6.72 -5.24
CA LEU A 59 -4.84 -5.48 -5.99
C LEU A 59 -3.78 -5.43 -7.09
N GLU A 60 -4.18 -4.90 -8.24
CA GLU A 60 -3.28 -4.29 -9.21
C GLU A 60 -3.10 -2.82 -8.83
N VAL A 61 -1.85 -2.35 -8.80
CA VAL A 61 -1.49 -1.01 -8.35
C VAL A 61 -0.60 -0.35 -9.39
N HIS A 62 -0.98 0.86 -9.80
CA HIS A 62 -0.23 1.68 -10.75
C HIS A 62 0.25 2.95 -10.05
N LEU A 63 1.51 3.31 -10.32
CA LEU A 63 2.15 4.47 -9.70
C LEU A 63 2.36 5.59 -10.71
N GLU A 64 1.69 6.72 -10.49
CA GLU A 64 2.02 7.97 -11.18
C GLU A 64 3.30 8.60 -10.60
N THR A 65 3.50 8.43 -9.29
CA THR A 65 4.71 8.88 -8.58
C THR A 65 5.45 7.71 -7.91
N GLY A 66 6.76 7.82 -7.76
CA GLY A 66 7.58 6.82 -7.04
C GLY A 66 8.17 7.36 -5.75
N ARG A 67 7.40 7.46 -4.66
CA ARG A 67 7.92 7.83 -3.33
C ARG A 67 8.28 6.60 -2.49
N THR A 68 9.18 6.79 -1.51
CA THR A 68 9.58 5.72 -0.59
C THR A 68 8.37 5.15 0.14
N HIS A 69 8.21 3.82 0.07
CA HIS A 69 7.10 3.06 0.65
C HIS A 69 5.69 3.49 0.19
N GLN A 70 5.56 4.20 -0.94
CA GLN A 70 4.30 4.85 -1.33
C GLN A 70 3.08 3.93 -1.26
N ILE A 71 3.12 2.77 -1.95
CA ILE A 71 2.03 1.78 -1.96
C ILE A 71 1.67 1.34 -0.53
N ARG A 72 2.69 1.02 0.28
CA ARG A 72 2.51 0.52 1.66
C ARG A 72 1.85 1.57 2.56
N VAL A 73 2.29 2.83 2.46
CA VAL A 73 1.76 3.96 3.25
C VAL A 73 0.33 4.28 2.85
N HIS A 74 0.07 4.40 1.54
CA HIS A 74 -1.27 4.75 1.03
C HIS A 74 -2.30 3.68 1.37
N LEU A 75 -1.99 2.41 1.11
CA LEU A 75 -2.93 1.32 1.39
C LEU A 75 -3.20 1.16 2.90
N SER A 76 -2.19 1.35 3.74
CA SER A 76 -2.37 1.43 5.20
C SER A 76 -3.22 2.64 5.62
N ALA A 77 -3.02 3.80 5.01
CA ALA A 77 -3.76 5.02 5.32
C ALA A 77 -5.27 4.93 5.00
N ILE A 78 -5.66 4.11 4.02
CA ILE A 78 -7.07 3.82 3.72
C ILE A 78 -7.62 2.61 4.49
N GLY A 79 -6.88 2.07 5.46
CA GLY A 79 -7.33 0.95 6.31
C GLY A 79 -7.11 -0.44 5.72
N HIS A 80 -6.41 -0.56 4.59
CA HIS A 80 -6.13 -1.82 3.90
C HIS A 80 -4.63 -2.09 3.80
N PRO A 81 -3.92 -2.27 4.93
CA PRO A 81 -2.48 -2.44 4.91
C PRO A 81 -2.06 -3.69 4.13
N VAL A 82 -0.87 -3.62 3.51
CA VAL A 82 -0.29 -4.75 2.77
C VAL A 82 -0.06 -5.92 3.72
N VAL A 83 -0.53 -7.11 3.35
CA VAL A 83 -0.36 -8.32 4.15
C VAL A 83 1.13 -8.61 4.38
N GLY A 84 1.47 -8.95 5.63
CA GLY A 84 2.85 -9.27 6.04
C GLY A 84 3.74 -8.04 6.24
N ASP A 85 3.19 -6.84 6.11
CA ASP A 85 3.91 -5.59 6.34
C ASP A 85 4.00 -5.25 7.84
N ASP A 86 5.17 -5.49 8.43
CA ASP A 86 5.49 -5.20 9.83
C ASP A 86 5.48 -3.71 10.19
N ARG A 87 5.75 -2.86 9.20
CA ARG A 87 5.94 -1.43 9.41
C ARG A 87 4.63 -0.65 9.35
N TYR A 88 3.67 -1.13 8.58
CA TYR A 88 2.42 -0.43 8.29
C TYR A 88 1.19 -1.23 8.74
N ASP A 89 1.31 -1.95 9.85
CA ASP A 89 0.22 -2.66 10.55
C ASP A 89 -0.45 -3.76 9.72
N GLY A 90 0.30 -4.35 8.79
CA GLY A 90 -0.11 -5.46 7.94
C GLY A 90 0.17 -6.86 8.50
N VAL A 91 0.69 -6.96 9.73
CA VAL A 91 1.07 -8.23 10.36
C VAL A 91 -0.16 -9.07 10.68
N ARG A 92 -0.09 -10.36 10.32
CA ARG A 92 -0.97 -11.41 10.86
C ARG A 92 -0.12 -12.46 11.53
N GLN A 93 -0.42 -12.75 12.79
CA GLN A 93 0.31 -13.74 13.61
C GLN A 93 0.36 -15.15 12.99
N THR A 94 -0.61 -15.46 12.12
CA THR A 94 -0.73 -16.77 11.46
C THR A 94 0.15 -16.91 10.22
N LEU A 95 0.85 -15.87 9.77
CA LEU A 95 1.68 -15.93 8.57
C LEU A 95 3.11 -16.37 8.90
N PRO A 96 3.70 -17.29 8.12
CA PRO A 96 5.04 -17.83 8.40
C PRO A 96 6.18 -16.85 8.08
N MET A 97 5.89 -15.69 7.47
CA MET A 97 6.91 -14.72 7.07
C MET A 97 6.44 -13.28 7.26
N ALA A 98 7.36 -12.44 7.75
CA ALA A 98 7.18 -11.00 7.90
C ALA A 98 7.83 -10.26 6.72
N ARG A 99 7.18 -10.33 5.56
CA ARG A 99 7.52 -9.48 4.40
C ARG A 99 6.25 -8.89 3.82
N PRO A 100 6.30 -7.67 3.25
CA PRO A 100 5.18 -7.16 2.48
C PRO A 100 4.88 -8.06 1.28
N PHE A 101 3.62 -8.45 1.12
CA PHE A 101 3.13 -9.19 -0.05
C PHE A 101 2.87 -8.19 -1.18
N LEU A 102 3.96 -7.59 -1.64
CA LEU A 102 4.01 -6.58 -2.69
C LEU A 102 5.07 -7.02 -3.70
N HIS A 103 4.68 -7.08 -4.97
CA HIS A 103 5.54 -7.52 -6.07
C HIS A 103 5.47 -6.52 -7.22
N ALA A 104 6.61 -6.22 -7.84
CA ALA A 104 6.65 -5.45 -9.08
C ALA A 104 6.43 -6.43 -10.24
N GLU A 105 5.26 -6.36 -10.85
CA GLU A 105 4.86 -7.28 -11.93
C GLU A 105 5.46 -6.83 -13.27
N HIS A 106 5.44 -5.52 -13.54
CA HIS A 106 5.88 -4.93 -14.80
C HIS A 106 6.56 -3.57 -14.57
N LEU A 107 7.56 -3.25 -15.41
CA LEU A 107 8.43 -2.06 -15.31
C LEU A 107 8.49 -1.28 -16.63
#